data_AF-A0A0K3AYY7-F1
#
_entry.id   AF-A0A0K3AYY7-F1
#
_cell.length_a   1.000
_cell.length_b   1.000
_cell.length_c   1.000
_cell.angle_alpha   90.00
_cell.angle_beta   90.00
_cell.angle_gamma   90.00
#
_symmetry.space_group_name_H-M   'P 1'
#
loop_
_entity.id
_entity.type
_entity.pdbx_description
1 polymer ?
#
loop_
_entity_poly.entity_id
_entity_poly.type
_entity_poly.pdbx_seq_one_letter_code
_entity_poly.pdbx_strand_id
1 'polypeptide(L)'
;MGYEVVIDSLRKASAAAGDAASQSGKVELGASIDDVGPAMPGGRSGAAAASLATAWTSLVKSWSSDAAAYGGNLSTAAEHYATNEEAAKADFQGVG
;
A
#
# COMPACT_ATOMS: atom_id res chain seq x y z
N MET A 1 -1.98 -16.48 -24.00
CA MET A 1 -1.19 -15.26 -24.28
C MET A 1 -1.74 -14.04 -23.54
N GLY A 2 -2.99 -13.60 -23.75
CA GLY A 2 -3.51 -12.37 -23.11
C GLY A 2 -3.66 -12.44 -21.58
N TYR A 3 -4.16 -13.55 -21.04
CA TYR A 3 -4.40 -13.69 -19.60
C TYR A 3 -3.12 -13.78 -18.75
N GLU A 4 -2.08 -14.48 -19.23
CA GLU A 4 -0.77 -14.51 -18.56
C GLU A 4 -0.16 -13.10 -18.45
N VAL A 5 -0.31 -12.26 -19.48
CA VAL A 5 0.15 -10.85 -19.43
C VAL A 5 -0.61 -10.07 -18.36
N VAL A 6 -1.92 -10.28 -18.23
CA VAL A 6 -2.75 -9.64 -17.20
C VAL A 6 -2.33 -10.12 -15.80
N ILE A 7 -2.14 -11.42 -15.60
CA ILE A 7 -1.67 -11.99 -14.32
C ILE A 7 -0.30 -11.40 -13.93
N ASP A 8 0.64 -11.31 -14.88
CA ASP A 8 1.94 -10.69 -14.64
C ASP A 8 1.84 -9.20 -14.32
N SER A 9 0.92 -8.48 -14.96
CA SER A 9 0.67 -7.07 -14.65
C SER A 9 0.13 -6.87 -13.23
N LEU A 10 -0.77 -7.76 -12.77
CA LEU A 10 -1.31 -7.73 -11.41
C LEU A 10 -0.22 -8.02 -10.38
N ARG A 11 0.66 -9.00 -10.64
CA ARG A 11 1.80 -9.31 -9.77
C ARG A 11 2.79 -8.14 -9.66
N LYS A 12 3.11 -7.49 -10.79
CA LYS A 12 3.98 -6.30 -10.80
C LYS A 12 3.35 -5.13 -10.04
N ALA A 13 2.06 -4.89 -10.23
CA ALA A 13 1.34 -3.84 -9.51
C ALA A 13 1.24 -4.15 -8.01
N SER A 14 1.05 -5.41 -7.62
CA SER A 14 1.10 -5.86 -6.23
C SER A 14 2.45 -5.56 -5.58
N ALA A 15 3.55 -5.93 -6.25
CA ALA A 15 4.91 -5.65 -5.77
C ALA A 15 5.16 -4.14 -5.62
N ALA A 16 4.81 -3.35 -6.63
CA ALA A 16 4.97 -1.89 -6.59
C ALA A 16 4.16 -1.24 -5.44
N ALA A 17 2.95 -1.74 -5.16
CA ALA A 17 2.13 -1.29 -4.05
C ALA A 17 2.76 -1.66 -2.69
N GLY A 18 3.36 -2.86 -2.57
CA GLY A 18 4.12 -3.27 -1.40
C GLY A 18 5.36 -2.40 -1.16
N ASP A 19 6.10 -2.06 -2.22
CA ASP A 19 7.24 -1.14 -2.15
C ASP A 19 6.81 0.25 -1.71
N ALA A 20 5.73 0.78 -2.29
CA ALA A 20 5.16 2.06 -1.90
C ALA A 20 4.74 2.06 -0.42
N ALA A 21 4.06 1.00 0.04
CA ALA A 21 3.69 0.83 1.44
C ALA A 21 4.91 0.83 2.37
N SER A 22 5.98 0.11 2.00
CA SER A 22 7.21 0.06 2.78
C SER A 22 7.94 1.40 2.83
N GLN A 23 8.04 2.09 1.69
CA GLN A 23 8.75 3.36 1.59
C GLN A 23 8.03 4.47 2.36
N SER A 24 6.72 4.57 2.22
CA SER A 24 5.92 5.54 2.96
C SER A 24 5.91 5.30 4.46
N GLY A 25 5.80 4.05 4.90
CA GLY A 25 5.79 3.71 6.32
C GLY A 25 7.05 4.15 7.06
N LYS A 26 8.15 4.42 6.34
CA LYS A 26 9.41 4.95 6.89
C LYS A 26 9.45 6.47 6.98
N VAL A 27 8.47 7.19 6.44
CA VAL A 27 8.46 8.65 6.45
C VAL A 27 7.93 9.16 7.79
N GLU A 28 8.80 9.80 8.56
CA GLU A 28 8.46 10.36 9.88
C GLU A 28 8.04 11.84 9.76
N LEU A 29 6.96 12.12 9.04
CA LEU A 29 6.47 13.50 8.88
C LEU A 29 6.16 14.17 10.22
N GLY A 30 5.58 13.45 11.18
CA GLY A 30 5.28 14.01 12.50
C GLY A 30 6.53 14.47 13.24
N ALA A 31 7.59 13.64 13.22
CA ALA A 31 8.85 13.95 13.88
C ALA A 31 9.51 15.24 13.33
N SER A 32 9.28 15.56 12.05
CA SER A 32 9.85 16.77 11.43
C SER A 32 9.38 18.09 12.05
N ILE A 33 8.30 18.08 12.84
CA ILE A 33 7.72 19.27 13.46
C ILE A 33 7.56 19.16 14.98
N ASP A 34 8.09 18.10 15.60
CA ASP A 34 8.00 17.92 17.06
C ASP A 34 8.68 19.05 17.84
N ASP A 35 9.74 19.66 17.28
CA ASP A 35 10.48 20.78 17.90
C ASP A 35 9.72 22.12 17.83
N VAL A 36 8.69 22.23 16.99
CA VAL A 36 7.93 23.49 16.80
C VAL A 36 7.11 23.84 18.04
N GLY A 37 6.53 22.84 18.72
CA GLY A 37 5.77 23.03 19.95
C GLY A 37 6.63 23.60 21.10
N PRO A 38 7.74 22.92 21.46
CA PRO A 38 8.69 23.39 22.46
C PRO A 38 9.30 24.77 22.18
N ALA A 39 9.47 25.15 20.91
CA ALA A 39 9.98 26.46 20.52
C ALA A 39 8.97 27.61 20.74
N MET A 40 7.67 27.30 20.90
CA MET A 40 6.59 28.29 21.07
C MET A 40 5.68 27.97 22.27
N PRO A 41 6.21 27.96 23.51
CA PRO A 41 5.44 27.61 24.69
C PRO A 41 4.30 28.60 24.94
N GLY A 42 3.09 28.07 25.20
CA GLY A 42 1.88 28.88 25.46
C GLY A 42 1.24 29.52 24.22
N GLY A 43 1.85 29.40 23.04
CA GLY A 43 1.29 29.88 21.78
C GLY A 43 0.28 28.88 21.18
N ARG A 44 -0.78 29.40 20.54
CA ARG A 44 -1.74 28.59 19.76
C ARG A 44 -1.03 27.75 18.69
N SER A 45 0.05 28.28 18.12
CA SER A 45 0.88 27.60 17.13
C SER A 45 1.55 26.33 17.66
N GLY A 46 1.92 26.27 18.96
CA GLY A 46 2.52 25.07 19.55
C GLY A 46 1.51 23.92 19.68
N ALA A 47 0.28 24.21 20.11
CA ALA A 47 -0.79 23.23 20.15
C ALA A 47 -1.22 22.75 18.75
N ALA A 48 -1.21 23.66 17.77
CA ALA A 48 -1.47 23.32 16.37
C ALA A 48 -0.36 22.42 15.80
N ALA A 49 0.91 22.67 16.12
CA ALA A 49 2.03 21.85 15.70
C ALA A 49 1.93 20.41 16.24
N ALA A 50 1.62 20.23 17.52
CA ALA A 50 1.43 18.89 18.10
C ALA A 50 0.25 18.12 17.44
N SER A 51 -0.84 18.83 17.15
CA SER A 51 -1.99 18.27 16.44
C SER A 51 -1.62 17.87 15.00
N LEU A 52 -0.83 18.70 14.31
CA LEU A 52 -0.33 18.42 12.97
C LEU A 52 0.61 17.21 12.96
N ALA A 53 1.51 17.09 13.95
CA ALA A 53 2.44 15.98 14.06
C ALA A 53 1.69 14.65 14.19
N THR A 54 0.65 14.63 15.01
CA THR A 54 -0.24 13.48 15.20
C THR A 54 -1.01 13.15 13.92
N ALA A 55 -1.56 14.16 13.25
CA ALA A 55 -2.30 13.99 12.01
C ALA A 55 -1.42 13.43 10.89
N TRP A 56 -0.21 13.95 10.70
CA TRP A 56 0.74 13.47 9.70
C TRP A 56 1.21 12.05 9.97
N THR A 57 1.54 11.73 11.23
CA THR A 57 1.91 10.36 11.62
C THR A 57 0.78 9.37 11.30
N SER A 58 -0.46 9.78 11.58
CA SER A 58 -1.63 8.94 11.31
C SER A 58 -1.89 8.78 9.81
N LEU A 59 -1.74 9.86 9.04
CA LEU A 59 -1.91 9.87 7.59
C LEU A 59 -0.91 8.94 6.89
N VAL A 60 0.37 9.02 7.25
CA VAL A 60 1.41 8.14 6.66
C VAL A 60 1.13 6.68 6.96
N LYS A 61 0.75 6.36 8.21
CA LYS A 61 0.38 4.98 8.60
C LYS A 61 -0.83 4.47 7.83
N SER A 62 -1.87 5.28 7.68
CA SER A 62 -3.05 4.91 6.90
C SER A 62 -2.67 4.62 5.46
N TRP A 63 -1.93 5.53 4.81
CA TRP A 63 -1.56 5.37 3.41
C TRP A 63 -0.69 4.12 3.18
N SER A 64 0.28 3.88 4.07
CA SER A 64 1.10 2.66 4.02
C SER A 64 0.25 1.39 4.15
N SER A 65 -0.70 1.38 5.09
CA SER A 65 -1.64 0.27 5.25
C SER A 65 -2.55 0.06 4.03
N ASP A 66 -3.08 1.14 3.47
CA ASP A 66 -3.98 1.10 2.31
C ASP A 66 -3.24 0.61 1.06
N ALA A 67 -2.00 1.06 0.85
CA ALA A 67 -1.14 0.58 -0.23
C ALA A 67 -0.81 -0.91 -0.08
N ALA A 68 -0.52 -1.38 1.14
CA ALA A 68 -0.28 -2.80 1.40
C ALA A 68 -1.53 -3.65 1.14
N ALA A 69 -2.71 -3.19 1.59
CA ALA A 69 -3.97 -3.86 1.36
C ALA A 69 -4.31 -3.93 -0.14
N TYR A 70 -4.10 -2.84 -0.86
CA TYR A 70 -4.27 -2.81 -2.32
C TYR A 70 -3.34 -3.82 -3.02
N GLY A 71 -2.07 -3.85 -2.64
CA GLY A 71 -1.11 -4.83 -3.17
C GLY A 71 -1.53 -6.27 -2.90
N GLY A 72 -2.01 -6.57 -1.68
CA GLY A 72 -2.55 -7.88 -1.32
C GLY A 72 -3.73 -8.28 -2.19
N ASN A 73 -4.70 -7.38 -2.39
CA ASN A 73 -5.87 -7.64 -3.24
C ASN A 73 -5.48 -7.96 -4.69
N LEU A 74 -4.45 -7.29 -5.22
CA LEU A 74 -3.94 -7.58 -6.56
C LEU A 74 -3.26 -8.95 -6.65
N SER A 75 -2.52 -9.36 -5.62
CA SER A 75 -1.93 -10.71 -5.56
C SER A 75 -3.00 -11.78 -5.55
N THR A 76 -4.00 -11.62 -4.68
CA THR A 76 -5.15 -12.54 -4.58
C THR A 76 -5.90 -12.63 -5.91
N ALA A 77 -6.13 -11.50 -6.59
CA ALA A 77 -6.74 -11.50 -7.92
C ALA A 77 -5.90 -12.26 -8.95
N ALA A 78 -4.57 -12.06 -8.95
CA ALA A 78 -3.66 -12.77 -9.86
C ALA A 78 -3.67 -14.28 -9.63
N GLU A 79 -3.72 -14.73 -8.37
CA GLU A 79 -3.84 -16.14 -8.00
C GLU A 79 -5.16 -16.74 -8.49
N HIS A 80 -6.29 -16.07 -8.26
CA HIS A 80 -7.59 -16.52 -8.75
C HIS A 80 -7.61 -16.67 -10.28
N TYR A 81 -7.07 -15.70 -11.02
CA TYR A 81 -7.00 -15.79 -12.48
C TYR A 81 -6.09 -16.94 -12.94
N ALA A 82 -4.94 -17.14 -12.29
CA ALA A 82 -4.02 -18.23 -12.63
C ALA A 82 -4.65 -19.60 -12.40
N THR A 83 -5.28 -19.83 -11.25
CA THR A 83 -5.95 -21.10 -10.95
C THR A 83 -7.10 -21.40 -11.91
N ASN A 84 -7.91 -20.40 -12.26
CA ASN A 84 -9.00 -20.58 -13.22
C ASN A 84 -8.49 -20.92 -14.62
N GLU A 85 -7.39 -20.31 -15.07
CA GLU A 85 -6.78 -20.61 -16.36
C GLU A 85 -6.17 -22.02 -16.38
N GLU A 86 -5.52 -22.45 -15.30
CA GLU A 86 -4.99 -23.82 -15.19
C GLU A 86 -6.11 -24.87 -15.24
N ALA A 87 -7.22 -24.63 -14.54
CA ALA A 87 -8.39 -25.51 -14.58
C ALA A 87 -8.99 -25.60 -15.98
N ALA A 88 -9.16 -24.46 -16.67
CA ALA A 88 -9.67 -24.44 -18.04
C ALA A 88 -8.74 -25.19 -19.02
N LYS A 89 -7.41 -24.99 -18.91
CA LYS A 89 -6.43 -25.72 -19.71
C LYS A 89 -6.52 -27.23 -19.48
N ALA A 90 -6.68 -27.68 -18.24
CA ALA A 90 -6.82 -29.09 -17.89
C ALA A 90 -8.10 -29.71 -18.49
N ASP A 91 -9.24 -29.02 -18.38
CA ASP A 91 -10.51 -29.47 -18.97
C ASP A 91 -10.39 -29.60 -20.50
N PHE A 92 -9.79 -28.62 -21.18
CA PHE A 92 -9.60 -28.68 -22.63
C PHE A 92 -8.66 -29.81 -23.08
N GLN A 93 -7.65 -30.16 -22.28
CA GLN A 93 -6.76 -31.28 -22.58
C GLN A 93 -7.39 -32.65 -22.30
N GLY A 94 -8.38 -32.73 -21.39
CA GLY A 94 -9.12 -33.96 -21.09
C GLY A 94 -10.28 -34.28 -22.05
N VAL A 95 -10.70 -33.32 -22.87
CA VAL A 95 -11.77 -33.48 -23.88
C VAL A 95 -11.22 -33.85 -25.27
N GLY A 96 -9.90 -33.97 -25.42
CA GLY A 96 -9.20 -34.36 -26.66
C GLY A 96 -8.88 -35.84 -26.80
#